data_AF-A0A929Y108-F1
#
_entry.id   AF-A0A929Y108-F1
#
_cell.length_a   1.000
_cell.length_b   1.000
_cell.length_c   1.000
_cell.angle_alpha   90.00
_cell.angle_beta   90.00
_cell.angle_gamma   90.00
#
_symmetry.space_group_name_H-M   'P 1'
#
loop_
_entity.id
_entity.type
_entity.pdbx_description
1 polymer ?
#
loop_
_entity_poly.entity_id
_entity_poly.type
_entity_poly.pdbx_seq_one_letter_code
_entity_poly.pdbx_strand_id
1 'polypeptide(L)'
;MSTEVTLRYRMSDRDVFYGGGVVNGARSITLMEDTANRLMTKVYGNQSRCAKVRKVRLFVPCFAGDYMEYKARLLGEENGRAIIEVRSFKVAVIPEEPEFESSIDVLEDPPLSTVCIFEYVIPAKKEKKKAKALEGLKVLDLTHAYNGPFCTALLADNGAEVIKIEPLTGDQSRYWPPMDDNSGESGFYAFINRNKKGVTLNLKTEKGREIFYDLVREADVVVENFRVGVTKKLQVDYE
;
A
#
# COMPACT_ATOMS: atom_id res chain seq x y z
N MET A 1 8.07 16.81 10.31
CA MET A 1 7.71 15.37 10.41
C MET A 1 8.30 14.83 11.70
N SER A 2 7.58 13.97 12.43
CA SER A 2 8.09 13.38 13.67
C SER A 2 9.30 12.48 13.37
N THR A 3 10.42 12.74 14.05
CA THR A 3 11.72 12.04 13.96
C THR A 3 11.81 10.84 14.91
N GLU A 4 10.64 10.37 15.36
CA GLU A 4 10.52 9.28 16.34
C GLU A 4 9.48 8.26 15.88
N VAL A 5 9.71 7.00 16.24
CA VAL A 5 8.78 5.88 16.03
C VAL A 5 8.80 4.99 17.27
N THR A 6 7.61 4.56 17.70
CA THR A 6 7.45 3.59 18.79
C THR A 6 6.88 2.29 18.24
N LEU A 7 7.44 1.16 18.66
CA LEU A 7 6.93 -0.20 18.44
C LEU A 7 6.68 -0.86 19.79
N ARG A 8 5.51 -1.45 19.99
CA ARG A 8 5.23 -2.31 21.15
C ARG A 8 5.18 -3.76 20.71
N TYR A 9 5.72 -4.65 21.53
CA TYR A 9 5.79 -6.08 21.23
C TYR A 9 5.75 -6.89 22.52
N ARG A 10 4.93 -7.95 22.56
CA ARG A 10 4.95 -8.95 23.62
C ARG A 10 5.90 -10.06 23.22
N MET A 11 6.91 -10.33 24.05
CA MET A 11 7.83 -11.43 23.83
C MET A 11 7.11 -12.78 23.96
N SER A 12 7.32 -13.66 23.00
CA SER A 12 6.82 -15.04 22.98
C SER A 12 7.92 -16.01 23.41
N ASP A 13 7.54 -17.22 23.83
CA ASP A 13 8.49 -18.33 24.06
C ASP A 13 9.34 -18.65 22.83
N ARG A 14 8.83 -18.33 21.62
CA ARG A 14 9.59 -18.48 20.36
C ARG A 14 10.71 -17.46 20.19
N ASP A 15 10.68 -16.37 20.95
CA ASP A 15 11.70 -15.33 20.92
C ASP A 15 12.89 -15.66 21.83
N VAL A 16 12.75 -16.69 22.68
CA VAL A 16 13.80 -17.16 23.59
C VAL A 16 14.92 -17.79 22.78
N PHE A 17 16.14 -17.29 23.00
CA PHE A 17 17.33 -17.76 22.28
C PHE A 17 18.37 -18.42 23.19
N TYR A 18 18.30 -18.14 24.50
CA TYR A 18 19.19 -18.69 25.51
C TYR A 18 18.40 -19.56 26.50
N GLY A 19 19.08 -20.52 27.15
CA GLY A 19 18.48 -21.29 28.24
C GLY A 19 17.93 -20.38 29.35
N GLY A 20 16.84 -20.79 30.00
CA GLY A 20 16.22 -20.02 31.08
C GLY A 20 15.26 -18.90 30.64
N GLY A 21 14.76 -18.92 29.40
CA GLY A 21 13.66 -18.03 28.97
C GLY A 21 14.08 -16.62 28.53
N VAL A 22 15.38 -16.34 28.36
CA VAL A 22 15.92 -15.00 28.09
C VAL A 22 15.91 -14.63 26.59
N VAL A 23 15.50 -13.39 26.29
CA VAL A 23 15.30 -12.84 24.93
C VAL A 23 16.30 -11.72 24.56
N ASN A 24 17.05 -11.17 25.52
CA ASN A 24 17.87 -9.94 25.39
C ASN A 24 18.92 -9.87 24.27
N GLY A 25 19.28 -11.00 23.64
CA GLY A 25 20.31 -11.04 22.60
C GLY A 25 19.78 -10.74 21.19
N ALA A 26 20.11 -11.63 20.25
CA ALA A 26 19.85 -11.44 18.83
C ALA A 26 18.42 -10.97 18.53
N ARG A 27 17.42 -11.55 19.21
CA ARG A 27 16.01 -11.25 18.98
C ARG A 27 15.59 -9.84 19.40
N SER A 28 16.00 -9.39 20.59
CA SER A 28 15.73 -8.01 21.01
C SER A 28 16.39 -6.99 20.08
N ILE A 29 17.63 -7.26 19.64
CA ILE A 29 18.34 -6.41 18.69
C ILE A 29 17.64 -6.38 17.31
N THR A 30 17.12 -7.51 16.83
CA THR A 30 16.31 -7.55 15.59
C THR A 30 15.08 -6.66 15.69
N LEU A 31 14.33 -6.71 16.80
CA LEU A 31 13.16 -5.85 17.00
C LEU A 31 13.53 -4.37 17.10
N MET A 32 14.72 -4.06 17.63
CA MET A 32 15.27 -2.71 17.61
C MET A 32 15.61 -2.25 16.20
N GLU A 33 16.22 -3.12 15.38
CA GLU A 33 16.47 -2.85 13.96
C GLU A 33 15.17 -2.62 13.19
N ASP A 34 14.12 -3.43 13.42
CA ASP A 34 12.80 -3.23 12.84
C ASP A 34 12.20 -1.86 13.19
N THR A 35 12.41 -1.42 14.43
CA THR A 35 11.95 -0.10 14.88
C THR A 35 12.73 1.01 14.17
N ALA A 36 14.05 0.85 14.00
CA ALA A 36 14.88 1.78 13.21
C ALA A 36 14.49 1.78 11.72
N ASN A 37 14.21 0.63 11.12
CA ASN A 37 13.72 0.50 9.74
C ASN A 37 12.41 1.28 9.54
N ARG A 38 11.46 1.18 10.48
CA ARG A 38 10.22 1.98 10.43
C ARG A 38 10.51 3.48 10.49
N LEU A 39 11.46 3.92 11.32
CA LEU A 39 11.87 5.31 11.37
C LEU A 39 12.52 5.75 10.04
N MET A 40 13.37 4.92 9.44
CA MET A 40 13.97 5.18 8.13
C MET A 40 12.91 5.37 7.05
N THR A 41 11.90 4.50 6.97
CA THR A 41 10.78 4.68 6.02
C THR A 41 10.02 5.97 6.29
N LYS A 42 9.76 6.30 7.55
CA LYS A 42 9.01 7.50 7.92
C LYS A 42 9.73 8.79 7.55
N VAL A 43 11.05 8.84 7.78
CA VAL A 43 11.86 10.05 7.56
C VAL A 43 12.35 10.15 6.11
N TYR A 44 12.81 9.05 5.53
CA TYR A 44 13.48 9.03 4.22
C TYR A 44 12.69 8.31 3.12
N GLY A 45 11.50 7.79 3.41
CA GLY A 45 10.63 7.11 2.44
C GLY A 45 11.08 5.70 2.05
N ASN A 46 12.16 5.20 2.64
CA ASN A 46 12.72 3.87 2.40
C ASN A 46 13.52 3.41 3.63
N GLN A 47 13.50 2.11 3.94
CA GLN A 47 14.26 1.50 5.04
C GLN A 47 15.78 1.55 4.78
N SER A 48 16.19 1.51 3.50
CA SER A 48 17.59 1.42 3.10
C SER A 48 18.31 0.26 3.83
N ARG A 49 19.64 0.34 4.00
CA ARG A 49 20.44 -0.69 4.68
C ARG A 49 21.06 -0.17 5.96
N CYS A 50 20.98 -0.94 7.04
CA CYS A 50 21.84 -0.74 8.21
C CYS A 50 23.30 -1.00 7.80
N ALA A 51 24.15 0.02 7.91
CA ALA A 51 25.56 -0.08 7.57
C ALA A 51 26.39 -0.58 8.75
N LYS A 52 26.02 -0.19 9.97
CA LYS A 52 26.77 -0.51 11.18
C LYS A 52 25.88 -0.41 12.42
N VAL A 53 26.09 -1.31 13.38
CA VAL A 53 25.62 -1.14 14.76
C VAL A 53 26.77 -0.54 15.56
N ARG A 54 26.65 0.74 15.94
CA ARG A 54 27.71 1.49 16.66
C ARG A 54 27.84 1.07 18.12
N LYS A 55 26.71 0.74 18.75
CA LYS A 55 26.65 0.45 20.19
C LYS A 55 25.48 -0.48 20.47
N VAL A 56 25.71 -1.43 21.36
CA VAL A 56 24.68 -2.22 22.03
C VAL A 56 25.00 -2.17 23.53
N ARG A 57 24.01 -1.82 24.36
CA ARG A 57 24.13 -1.87 25.82
C ARG A 57 22.89 -2.48 26.41
N LEU A 58 23.08 -3.57 27.16
CA LEU A 58 22.04 -4.29 27.89
C LEU A 58 22.04 -3.79 29.35
N PHE A 59 20.86 -3.63 29.93
CA PHE A 59 20.66 -3.13 31.29
C PHE A 59 19.86 -4.15 32.12
N VAL A 60 18.62 -4.45 31.70
CA VAL A 60 17.77 -5.47 32.35
C VAL A 60 17.41 -6.59 31.37
N PRO A 61 17.34 -7.86 31.82
CA PRO A 61 16.93 -8.99 31.00
C PRO A 61 15.46 -8.90 30.60
N CYS A 62 15.17 -9.26 29.35
CA CYS A 62 13.83 -9.51 28.82
C CYS A 62 13.58 -11.02 28.77
N PHE A 63 12.37 -11.41 29.13
CA PHE A 63 11.91 -12.78 29.14
C PHE A 63 10.70 -12.94 28.22
N ALA A 64 10.39 -14.19 27.87
CA ALA A 64 9.09 -14.50 27.28
C ALA A 64 7.95 -14.01 28.19
N GLY A 65 6.89 -13.48 27.61
CA GLY A 65 5.78 -12.87 28.33
C GLY A 65 5.93 -11.36 28.57
N ASP A 66 7.16 -10.82 28.60
CA ASP A 66 7.39 -9.40 28.80
C ASP A 66 6.79 -8.56 27.65
N TYR A 67 6.13 -7.46 28.01
CA TYR A 67 5.71 -6.44 27.07
C TYR A 67 6.79 -5.38 26.98
N MET A 68 7.29 -5.20 25.76
CA MET A 68 8.39 -4.30 25.45
C MET A 68 7.91 -3.13 24.60
N GLU A 69 8.44 -1.94 24.89
CA GLU A 69 8.27 -0.74 24.08
C GLU A 69 9.64 -0.31 23.53
N TYR A 70 9.77 -0.28 22.21
CA TYR A 70 10.95 0.15 21.48
C TYR A 70 10.72 1.55 20.92
N LYS A 71 11.59 2.50 21.27
CA LYS A 71 11.54 3.89 20.80
C LYS A 71 12.76 4.17 19.95
N ALA A 72 12.56 4.38 18.67
CA ALA A 72 13.60 4.86 17.76
C ALA A 72 13.53 6.38 17.62
N ARG A 73 14.69 7.04 17.66
CA ARG A 73 14.84 8.46 17.37
C ARG A 73 16.06 8.72 16.50
N LEU A 74 15.94 9.68 15.58
CA LEU A 74 17.05 10.16 14.78
C LEU A 74 17.91 11.09 15.65
N LEU A 75 19.18 10.74 15.86
CA LEU A 75 20.15 11.58 16.56
C LEU A 75 20.76 12.63 15.64
N GLY A 76 20.92 12.33 14.35
CA GLY A 76 21.49 13.23 13.37
C GLY A 76 21.92 12.51 12.09
N GLU A 77 22.55 13.28 11.20
CA GLU A 77 23.08 12.79 9.93
C GLU A 77 24.58 13.10 9.83
N GLU A 78 25.38 12.11 9.44
CA GLU A 78 26.84 12.21 9.34
C GLU A 78 27.31 11.53 8.05
N ASN A 79 27.98 12.24 7.14
CA ASN A 79 28.58 11.66 5.94
C ASN A 79 27.62 10.80 5.08
N GLY A 80 26.37 11.26 4.91
CA GLY A 80 25.33 10.51 4.18
C GLY A 80 24.76 9.31 4.96
N ARG A 81 24.95 9.29 6.28
CA ARG A 81 24.42 8.25 7.18
C ARG A 81 23.44 8.85 8.18
N ALA A 82 22.36 8.13 8.45
CA ALA A 82 21.42 8.46 9.51
C ALA A 82 21.84 7.72 10.79
N ILE A 83 21.98 8.45 11.89
CA ILE A 83 22.34 7.87 13.19
C ILE A 83 21.07 7.74 14.02
N ILE A 84 20.66 6.51 14.32
CA ILE A 84 19.41 6.21 14.99
C ILE A 84 19.69 5.56 16.33
N GLU A 85 19.19 6.14 17.41
CA GLU A 85 19.15 5.47 18.70
C GLU A 85 17.81 4.76 18.86
N VAL A 86 17.87 3.49 19.24
CA VAL A 86 16.69 2.74 19.68
C VAL A 86 16.88 2.38 21.14
N ARG A 87 15.86 2.65 21.95
CA ARG A 87 15.80 2.27 23.36
C ARG A 87 14.61 1.34 23.58
N SER A 88 14.81 0.23 24.26
CA SER A 88 13.73 -0.67 24.67
C SER A 88 13.43 -0.53 26.16
N PHE A 89 12.16 -0.55 26.51
CA PHE A 89 11.66 -0.45 27.88
C PHE A 89 10.75 -1.63 28.17
N LYS A 90 10.91 -2.24 29.34
CA LYS A 90 10.00 -3.28 29.81
C LYS A 90 8.80 -2.58 30.44
N VAL A 91 7.64 -2.60 29.77
CA VAL A 91 6.47 -1.81 30.19
C VAL A 91 5.43 -2.63 30.93
N ALA A 92 5.41 -3.95 30.72
CA ALA A 92 4.59 -4.84 31.53
C ALA A 92 5.22 -6.24 31.61
N VAL A 93 4.91 -6.97 32.67
CA VAL A 93 5.47 -8.30 32.97
C VAL A 93 4.38 -9.27 33.39
N ILE A 94 4.69 -10.56 33.34
CA ILE A 94 3.88 -11.56 34.03
C ILE A 94 4.33 -11.53 35.51
N PRO A 95 3.41 -11.33 36.48
CA PRO A 95 3.77 -11.35 37.90
C PRO A 95 4.30 -12.73 38.32
N GLU A 96 5.16 -12.76 39.33
CA GLU A 96 5.70 -14.02 39.88
C GLU A 96 4.59 -14.87 40.50
N GLU A 97 3.61 -14.23 41.15
CA GLU A 97 2.43 -14.85 41.74
C GLU A 97 1.15 -14.28 41.08
N PRO A 98 0.77 -14.78 39.88
CA PRO A 98 -0.38 -14.27 39.16
C PRO A 98 -1.70 -14.66 39.84
N GLU A 99 -2.60 -13.69 40.03
CA GLU A 99 -3.99 -13.95 40.46
C GLU A 99 -4.74 -14.83 39.44
N PHE A 100 -4.48 -14.60 38.15
CA PHE A 100 -5.04 -15.36 37.02
C PHE A 100 -3.96 -15.69 35.99
N GLU A 101 -4.13 -16.74 35.20
CA GLU A 101 -3.20 -17.11 34.12
C GLU A 101 -2.93 -15.96 33.12
N SER A 102 -3.90 -15.06 32.96
CA SER A 102 -3.79 -13.87 32.10
C SER A 102 -3.31 -12.60 32.81
N SER A 103 -2.89 -12.68 34.08
CA SER A 103 -2.43 -11.52 34.85
C SER A 103 -1.18 -10.89 34.23
N ILE A 104 -1.19 -9.56 34.18
CA ILE A 104 -0.10 -8.74 33.64
C ILE A 104 0.05 -7.51 34.55
N ASP A 105 1.27 -7.25 35.01
CA ASP A 105 1.61 -6.06 35.78
C ASP A 105 2.17 -5.00 34.84
N VAL A 106 1.46 -3.88 34.70
CA VAL A 106 1.97 -2.70 34.00
C VAL A 106 2.87 -1.93 34.95
N LEU A 107 4.11 -1.69 34.54
CA LEU A 107 5.10 -1.03 35.38
C LEU A 107 4.89 0.49 35.34
N GLU A 108 4.79 1.11 36.53
CA GLU A 108 4.65 2.57 36.65
C GLU A 108 5.90 3.30 36.15
N ASP A 109 7.09 2.75 36.43
CA ASP A 109 8.38 3.23 35.91
C ASP A 109 9.08 2.12 35.10
N PRO A 110 8.78 2.00 33.79
CA PRO A 110 9.36 0.99 32.92
C PRO A 110 10.89 1.05 32.86
N PRO A 111 11.63 0.03 33.31
CA PRO A 111 13.08 0.05 33.25
C PRO A 111 13.57 -0.01 31.81
N LEU A 112 14.65 0.72 31.53
CA LEU A 112 15.40 0.61 30.29
C LEU A 112 16.02 -0.78 30.19
N SER A 113 15.70 -1.53 29.15
CA SER A 113 16.26 -2.86 28.87
C SER A 113 17.51 -2.77 28.02
N THR A 114 17.41 -2.18 26.82
CA THR A 114 18.49 -2.20 25.84
C THR A 114 18.58 -0.89 25.10
N VAL A 115 19.81 -0.47 24.79
CA VAL A 115 20.10 0.67 23.90
C VAL A 115 20.94 0.20 22.74
N CYS A 116 20.47 0.47 21.52
CA CYS A 116 21.21 0.26 20.28
C CYS A 116 21.38 1.59 19.55
N ILE A 117 22.56 1.83 18.99
CA ILE A 117 22.79 2.92 18.05
C ILE A 117 23.11 2.33 16.69
N PHE A 118 22.27 2.60 15.71
CA PHE A 118 22.41 2.14 14.33
C PHE A 118 22.89 3.29 13.44
N GLU A 119 23.65 2.92 12.42
CA GLU A 119 24.07 3.80 11.33
C GLU A 119 23.49 3.27 10.03
N TYR A 120 22.58 4.02 9.41
CA TYR A 120 21.91 3.64 8.17
C TYR A 120 22.44 4.43 6.98
N VAL A 121 22.49 3.81 5.80
CA VAL A 121 22.71 4.55 4.54
C VAL A 121 21.48 5.44 4.30
N ILE A 122 21.65 6.75 4.16
CA ILE A 122 20.54 7.60 3.71
C ILE A 122 20.27 7.25 2.24
N PRO A 123 19.07 6.81 1.86
CA PRO A 123 18.77 6.48 0.48
C PRO A 123 18.90 7.74 -0.37
N ALA A 124 19.51 7.62 -1.55
CA ALA A 124 19.46 8.69 -2.53
C ALA A 124 18.00 9.06 -2.79
N LYS A 125 17.67 10.35 -2.75
CA LYS A 125 16.35 10.84 -3.15
C LYS A 125 16.13 10.49 -4.62
N LYS A 126 15.55 9.32 -4.90
CA LYS A 126 14.91 9.08 -6.19
C LYS A 126 13.73 10.02 -6.22
N GLU A 127 13.74 10.99 -7.14
CA GLU A 127 12.52 11.70 -7.49
C GLU A 127 11.47 10.65 -7.77
N LYS A 128 10.39 10.64 -6.99
CA LYS A 128 9.19 9.91 -7.37
C LYS A 128 8.73 10.57 -8.66
N LYS A 129 9.13 10.03 -9.81
CA LYS A 129 8.43 10.30 -11.05
C LYS A 129 6.99 9.88 -10.74
N LYS A 130 6.08 10.85 -10.63
CA LYS A 130 4.64 10.61 -10.45
C LYS A 130 4.04 10.05 -11.75
N ALA A 131 4.77 9.18 -12.44
CA ALA A 131 4.23 8.47 -13.57
C ALA A 131 3.36 7.36 -12.99
N LYS A 132 2.06 7.38 -13.30
CA LYS A 132 1.21 6.25 -12.93
C LYS A 132 1.61 5.04 -13.78
N ALA A 133 1.35 3.81 -13.29
CA ALA A 133 1.89 2.58 -13.88
C ALA A 133 1.54 2.37 -15.36
N LEU A 134 0.41 2.91 -15.81
CA LEU A 134 -0.13 2.76 -17.16
C LEU A 134 -0.19 4.09 -17.94
N GLU A 135 0.56 5.09 -17.48
CA GLU A 135 0.62 6.39 -18.16
C GLU A 135 1.18 6.23 -19.58
N GLY A 136 0.51 6.86 -20.54
CA GLY A 136 0.84 6.78 -21.96
C GLY A 136 0.11 5.67 -22.73
N LEU A 137 -0.57 4.75 -22.05
CA LEU A 137 -1.41 3.75 -22.72
C LEU A 137 -2.79 4.33 -23.06
N LYS A 138 -3.29 4.04 -24.27
CA LYS A 138 -4.62 4.37 -24.74
C LYS A 138 -5.49 3.11 -24.84
N VAL A 139 -6.66 3.13 -24.21
CA VAL A 139 -7.58 2.00 -24.13
C VAL A 139 -8.94 2.39 -24.70
N LEU A 140 -9.47 1.60 -25.63
CA LEU A 140 -10.86 1.71 -26.08
C LEU A 140 -11.73 0.74 -25.29
N ASP A 141 -12.74 1.28 -24.63
CA ASP A 141 -13.67 0.56 -23.77
C ASP A 141 -15.04 0.44 -24.46
N LEU A 142 -15.28 -0.70 -25.11
CA LEU A 142 -16.58 -1.09 -25.69
C LEU A 142 -17.50 -1.77 -24.65
N THR A 143 -17.09 -1.81 -23.38
CA THR A 143 -17.77 -2.62 -22.38
C THR A 143 -19.00 -1.92 -21.81
N HIS A 144 -19.91 -2.72 -21.26
CA HIS A 144 -21.14 -2.26 -20.61
C HIS A 144 -21.44 -3.01 -19.31
N ALA A 145 -22.45 -2.54 -18.56
CA ALA A 145 -22.87 -3.13 -17.29
C ALA A 145 -21.83 -2.98 -16.17
N TYR A 146 -21.07 -4.03 -15.82
CA TYR A 146 -20.23 -4.01 -14.59
C TYR A 146 -18.82 -4.58 -14.78
N ASN A 147 -18.69 -5.84 -15.18
CA ASN A 147 -17.41 -6.57 -15.21
C ASN A 147 -16.35 -5.89 -16.09
N GLY A 148 -16.72 -5.54 -17.32
CA GLY A 148 -15.85 -4.83 -18.25
C GLY A 148 -15.54 -3.40 -17.77
N PRO A 149 -16.57 -2.58 -17.44
CA PRO A 149 -16.33 -1.22 -16.98
C PRO A 149 -15.46 -1.14 -15.73
N PHE A 150 -15.62 -2.08 -14.79
CA PHE A 150 -14.80 -2.14 -13.59
C PHE A 150 -13.33 -2.42 -13.91
N CYS A 151 -13.05 -3.35 -14.84
CA CYS A 151 -11.70 -3.62 -15.32
C CYS A 151 -11.06 -2.35 -15.92
N THR A 152 -11.75 -1.68 -16.84
CA THR A 152 -11.21 -0.50 -17.51
C THR A 152 -11.14 0.73 -16.60
N ALA A 153 -11.97 0.83 -15.56
CA ALA A 153 -11.82 1.86 -14.52
C ALA A 153 -10.53 1.68 -13.72
N LEU A 154 -10.11 0.44 -13.43
CA LEU A 154 -8.82 0.19 -12.78
C LEU A 154 -7.65 0.59 -13.70
N LEU A 155 -7.77 0.41 -15.02
CA LEU A 155 -6.77 0.88 -15.97
C LEU A 155 -6.65 2.41 -15.94
N ALA A 156 -7.80 3.11 -15.95
CA ALA A 156 -7.85 4.57 -15.86
C ALA A 156 -7.27 5.09 -14.54
N ASP A 157 -7.61 4.45 -13.41
CA ASP A 157 -7.08 4.81 -12.09
C ASP A 157 -5.55 4.73 -12.05
N ASN A 158 -4.98 3.76 -12.76
CA ASN A 158 -3.54 3.53 -12.90
C ASN A 158 -2.91 4.30 -14.06
N GLY A 159 -3.62 5.26 -14.67
CA GLY A 159 -3.04 6.28 -15.56
C GLY A 159 -3.25 6.06 -17.05
N ALA A 160 -3.93 4.99 -17.47
CA ALA A 160 -4.28 4.82 -18.86
C ALA A 160 -5.32 5.87 -19.31
N GLU A 161 -5.21 6.34 -20.54
CA GLU A 161 -6.26 7.10 -21.20
C GLU A 161 -7.34 6.13 -21.69
N VAL A 162 -8.46 6.06 -20.96
CA VAL A 162 -9.56 5.16 -21.31
C VAL A 162 -10.68 5.94 -22.00
N ILE A 163 -11.02 5.56 -23.23
CA ILE A 163 -12.10 6.12 -24.04
C ILE A 163 -13.24 5.10 -24.10
N LYS A 164 -14.33 5.39 -23.40
CA LYS A 164 -15.56 4.58 -23.41
C LYS A 164 -16.39 4.92 -24.64
N ILE A 165 -16.64 3.92 -25.47
CA ILE A 165 -17.47 4.00 -26.67
C ILE A 165 -18.87 3.52 -26.32
N GLU A 166 -19.84 4.43 -26.38
CA GLU A 166 -21.22 4.13 -26.01
C GLU A 166 -22.16 4.17 -27.23
N PRO A 167 -23.22 3.34 -27.27
CA PRO A 167 -24.28 3.52 -28.26
C PRO A 167 -25.05 4.82 -28.02
N LEU A 168 -25.89 5.23 -28.97
CA LEU A 168 -26.71 6.45 -28.87
C LEU A 168 -27.58 6.52 -27.59
N THR A 169 -27.94 5.37 -27.03
CA THR A 169 -28.72 5.26 -25.79
C THR A 169 -27.87 5.33 -24.52
N GLY A 170 -26.55 5.40 -24.64
CA GLY A 170 -25.63 5.23 -23.52
C GLY A 170 -25.54 3.77 -23.02
N ASP A 171 -24.60 3.55 -22.10
CA ASP A 171 -24.52 2.35 -21.27
C ASP A 171 -25.76 2.26 -20.37
N GLN A 172 -26.36 1.07 -20.30
CA GLN A 172 -27.52 0.82 -19.45
C GLN A 172 -27.32 1.17 -17.98
N SER A 173 -26.08 1.09 -17.48
CA SER A 173 -25.75 1.44 -16.09
C SER A 173 -25.97 2.92 -15.76
N ARG A 174 -26.07 3.80 -16.77
CA ARG A 174 -26.48 5.21 -16.58
C ARG A 174 -27.86 5.36 -15.96
N TYR A 175 -28.70 4.34 -16.06
CA TYR A 175 -30.07 4.34 -15.53
C TYR A 175 -30.22 3.49 -14.26
N TRP A 176 -29.11 2.99 -13.69
CA TRP A 176 -29.16 2.15 -12.50
C TRP A 176 -29.05 2.97 -11.21
N PRO A 177 -29.86 2.68 -10.18
CA PRO A 177 -29.80 3.41 -8.92
C PRO A 177 -28.50 3.16 -8.14
N PRO A 178 -28.14 4.03 -7.17
CA PRO A 178 -28.87 5.25 -6.80
C PRO A 178 -28.72 6.34 -7.87
N MET A 179 -29.81 7.06 -8.13
CA MET A 179 -29.79 8.25 -8.98
C MET A 179 -29.55 9.47 -8.08
N ASP A 180 -28.67 10.37 -8.50
CA ASP A 180 -28.53 11.65 -7.83
C ASP A 180 -29.70 12.56 -8.20
N ASP A 181 -30.47 13.00 -7.21
CA ASP A 181 -31.69 13.80 -7.43
C ASP A 181 -31.41 15.16 -8.11
N ASN A 182 -30.18 15.69 -7.98
CA ASN A 182 -29.81 16.98 -8.55
C ASN A 182 -29.40 16.88 -10.02
N SER A 183 -28.49 15.94 -10.34
CA SER A 183 -27.97 15.77 -11.70
C SER A 183 -28.78 14.82 -12.56
N GLY A 184 -29.58 13.93 -11.94
CA GLY A 184 -30.23 12.82 -12.62
C GLY A 184 -29.27 11.72 -13.07
N GLU A 185 -28.00 11.76 -12.64
CA GLU A 185 -26.97 10.79 -13.04
C GLU A 185 -26.93 9.59 -12.08
N SER A 186 -26.54 8.43 -12.62
CA SER A 186 -26.37 7.22 -11.83
C SER A 186 -25.06 7.25 -11.03
N GLY A 187 -25.15 7.10 -9.71
CA GLY A 187 -24.00 6.85 -8.84
C GLY A 187 -23.31 5.52 -9.15
N PHE A 188 -24.05 4.52 -9.64
CA PHE A 188 -23.49 3.25 -10.08
C PHE A 188 -22.60 3.44 -11.31
N TYR A 189 -23.08 4.14 -12.35
CA TYR A 189 -22.30 4.47 -13.53
C TYR A 189 -21.05 5.27 -13.16
N ALA A 190 -21.20 6.30 -12.32
CA ALA A 190 -20.08 7.14 -11.87
C ALA A 190 -19.00 6.31 -11.16
N PHE A 191 -19.39 5.34 -10.33
CA PHE A 191 -18.44 4.45 -9.66
C PHE A 191 -17.61 3.64 -10.65
N ILE A 192 -18.23 2.96 -11.62
CA ILE A 192 -17.52 2.04 -12.53
C ILE A 192 -16.98 2.68 -13.82
N ASN A 193 -17.23 3.97 -14.05
CA ASN A 193 -16.74 4.70 -15.24
C ASN A 193 -15.96 5.97 -14.89
N ARG A 194 -15.56 6.15 -13.62
CA ARG A 194 -14.64 7.22 -13.20
C ARG A 194 -13.35 7.24 -14.03
N ASN A 195 -12.78 8.42 -14.21
CA ASN A 195 -11.52 8.67 -14.93
C ASN A 195 -11.53 8.31 -16.44
N LYS A 196 -12.66 7.90 -17.00
CA LYS A 196 -12.81 7.63 -18.45
C LYS A 196 -13.29 8.87 -19.20
N LYS A 197 -12.94 8.96 -20.48
CA LYS A 197 -13.54 9.88 -21.46
C LYS A 197 -14.66 9.15 -22.19
N GLY A 198 -15.84 9.74 -22.32
CA GLY A 198 -16.97 9.13 -23.03
C GLY A 198 -17.11 9.68 -24.45
N VAL A 199 -17.41 8.81 -25.41
CA VAL A 199 -17.85 9.20 -26.76
C VAL A 199 -18.97 8.29 -27.23
N THR A 200 -19.97 8.88 -27.88
CA THR A 200 -21.10 8.16 -28.43
C THR A 200 -20.82 7.81 -29.89
N LEU A 201 -20.90 6.53 -30.25
CA LEU A 201 -20.62 6.05 -31.60
C LEU A 201 -21.57 4.92 -32.01
N ASN A 202 -22.20 5.07 -33.18
CA ASN A 202 -23.06 4.03 -33.73
C ASN A 202 -22.27 3.09 -34.65
N LEU A 203 -21.74 2.00 -34.09
CA LEU A 203 -20.96 1.00 -34.83
C LEU A 203 -21.75 0.23 -35.90
N LYS A 204 -23.08 0.42 -35.99
CA LYS A 204 -23.89 -0.18 -37.05
C LYS A 204 -23.76 0.57 -38.39
N THR A 205 -23.33 1.83 -38.38
CA THR A 205 -23.13 2.61 -39.60
C THR A 205 -21.70 2.47 -40.11
N GLU A 206 -21.51 2.58 -41.42
CA GLU A 206 -20.19 2.54 -42.05
C GLU A 206 -19.27 3.63 -41.47
N LYS A 207 -19.73 4.88 -41.48
CA LYS A 207 -19.02 6.01 -40.87
C LYS A 207 -18.69 5.79 -39.38
N GLY A 208 -19.58 5.15 -38.63
CA GLY A 208 -19.33 4.84 -37.23
C GLY A 208 -18.19 3.84 -37.05
N ARG A 209 -18.10 2.84 -37.94
CA ARG A 209 -16.99 1.88 -37.97
C ARG A 209 -15.69 2.51 -38.42
N GLU A 210 -15.71 3.36 -39.45
CA GLU A 210 -14.52 4.09 -39.91
C GLU A 210 -13.86 4.88 -38.77
N ILE A 211 -14.66 5.67 -38.03
CA ILE A 211 -14.18 6.42 -36.87
C ILE A 211 -13.63 5.46 -35.79
N PHE A 212 -14.30 4.34 -35.54
CA PHE A 212 -13.81 3.35 -34.58
C PHE A 212 -12.46 2.77 -35.00
N TYR A 213 -12.29 2.43 -36.28
CA TYR A 213 -11.02 1.91 -36.80
C TYR A 213 -9.89 2.95 -36.71
N ASP A 214 -10.19 4.23 -36.93
CA ASP A 214 -9.21 5.31 -36.71
C ASP A 214 -8.78 5.38 -35.24
N LEU A 215 -9.72 5.25 -34.30
CA LEU A 215 -9.40 5.19 -32.87
C LEU A 215 -8.56 3.95 -32.54
N VAL A 216 -8.88 2.78 -33.12
CA VAL A 216 -8.15 1.53 -32.90
C VAL A 216 -6.69 1.65 -33.36
N ARG A 217 -6.41 2.36 -34.47
CA ARG A 217 -5.04 2.58 -34.97
C ARG A 217 -4.13 3.28 -33.97
N GLU A 218 -4.69 4.05 -33.04
CA GLU A 218 -3.95 4.77 -32.01
C GLU A 218 -4.06 4.13 -30.62
N ALA A 219 -4.84 3.06 -30.46
CA ALA A 219 -5.09 2.42 -29.18
C ALA A 219 -4.12 1.26 -28.96
N ASP A 220 -3.69 1.07 -27.71
CA ASP A 220 -2.88 -0.07 -27.31
C ASP A 220 -3.75 -1.28 -26.94
N VAL A 221 -4.97 -1.02 -26.45
CA VAL A 221 -5.87 -2.06 -25.95
C VAL A 221 -7.30 -1.74 -26.36
N VAL A 222 -8.03 -2.75 -26.82
CA VAL A 222 -9.49 -2.72 -26.97
C VAL A 222 -10.09 -3.71 -25.99
N VAL A 223 -11.08 -3.29 -25.21
CA VAL A 223 -11.79 -4.13 -24.24
C VAL A 223 -13.25 -4.20 -24.60
N GLU A 224 -13.80 -5.42 -24.68
CA GLU A 224 -15.21 -5.68 -24.96
C GLU A 224 -15.75 -6.78 -24.04
N ASN A 225 -17.05 -6.76 -23.79
CA ASN A 225 -17.74 -7.79 -23.00
C ASN A 225 -19.11 -8.13 -23.59
N PHE A 226 -19.27 -8.01 -24.90
CA PHE A 226 -20.51 -8.37 -25.57
C PHE A 226 -20.73 -9.88 -25.56
N ARG A 227 -22.00 -10.25 -25.78
CA ARG A 227 -22.32 -11.65 -26.06
C ARG A 227 -21.56 -12.11 -27.32
N VAL A 228 -21.08 -13.35 -27.30
CA VAL A 228 -20.38 -13.98 -28.43
C VAL A 228 -21.10 -13.72 -29.76
N GLY A 229 -20.34 -13.25 -30.74
CA GLY A 229 -20.81 -12.97 -32.11
C GLY A 229 -21.36 -11.56 -32.34
N VAL A 230 -21.56 -10.74 -31.31
CA VAL A 230 -21.99 -9.34 -31.47
C VAL A 230 -20.92 -8.51 -32.16
N THR A 231 -19.66 -8.60 -31.71
CA THR A 231 -18.52 -7.88 -32.30
C THR A 231 -18.35 -8.21 -33.78
N LYS A 232 -18.48 -9.49 -34.15
CA LYS A 232 -18.44 -9.93 -35.55
C LYS A 232 -19.56 -9.35 -36.42
N LYS A 233 -20.78 -9.24 -35.87
CA LYS A 233 -21.90 -8.57 -36.56
C LYS A 233 -21.68 -7.07 -36.70
N LEU A 234 -21.00 -6.46 -35.73
CA LEU A 234 -20.62 -5.06 -35.74
C LEU A 234 -19.33 -4.81 -36.54
N GLN A 235 -18.65 -5.87 -37.02
CA GLN A 235 -17.35 -5.81 -37.70
C GLN A 235 -16.26 -5.13 -36.85
N VAL A 236 -16.27 -5.38 -35.55
CA VAL A 236 -15.27 -4.87 -34.58
C VAL A 236 -14.72 -6.01 -33.73
N ASP A 237 -14.75 -7.23 -34.27
CA ASP A 237 -14.08 -8.38 -33.66
C ASP A 237 -12.56 -8.29 -33.82
N TYR A 238 -11.86 -9.35 -33.42
CA TYR A 238 -10.41 -9.35 -33.31
C TYR A 238 -9.68 -9.30 -34.66
N GLU A 239 -10.28 -9.89 -35.70
CA GLU A 239 -9.76 -9.92 -37.07
C GLU A 239 -10.10 -8.62 -37.83
#